data_AF-A0A819EC30-F1
#
_entry.id   AF-A0A819EC30-F1
#
_cell.length_a   1.000
_cell.length_b   1.000
_cell.length_c   1.000
_cell.angle_alpha   90.00
_cell.angle_beta   90.00
_cell.angle_gamma   90.00
#
_symmetry.space_group_name_H-M   'P 1'
#
loop_
_entity.id
_entity.type
_entity.pdbx_description
1 polymer ?
#
loop_
_entity_poly.entity_id
_entity_poly.type
_entity_poly.pdbx_seq_one_letter_code
_entity_poly.pdbx_strand_id
1 'polypeptide(L)' 'CCYKLVRAKFKWFGIQTRVENIIMTQEERLFRNFHRQLFCWMDKWYGLTMQDIRVIEAATIEELDKERKEGQKRGFVGEE' A
#
# COMPACT_ATOMS: atom_id res chain seq x y z
N CYS A 1 15.23 0.11 11.90
CA CYS A 1 15.15 -0.87 10.79
C CYS A 1 13.89 -1.70 10.92
N CYS A 2 13.21 -2.03 9.80
CA CYS A 2 12.03 -2.89 9.76
C CYS A 2 12.36 -4.12 8.88
N TYR A 3 12.26 -5.33 9.45
CA TYR A 3 12.53 -6.57 8.74
C TYR A 3 11.21 -7.20 8.28
N LYS A 4 10.85 -6.97 7.01
CA LYS A 4 9.61 -7.50 6.41
C LYS A 4 9.91 -8.75 5.60
N LEU A 5 9.65 -9.93 6.18
CA LEU A 5 9.75 -11.20 5.47
C LEU A 5 8.51 -11.41 4.58
N VAL A 6 8.68 -11.29 3.27
CA VAL A 6 7.60 -11.48 2.29
C VAL A 6 7.63 -12.90 1.74
N ARG A 7 6.47 -13.54 1.64
CA ARG A 7 6.28 -14.84 1.00
C ARG A 7 5.08 -14.77 0.05
N ALA A 8 5.32 -14.95 -1.25
CA ALA A 8 4.28 -15.08 -2.26
C ALA A 8 4.13 -16.54 -2.65
N LYS A 9 2.88 -17.00 -2.84
CA LYS A 9 2.57 -18.35 -3.32
C LYS A 9 1.46 -18.24 -4.36
N PHE A 10 1.77 -18.61 -5.60
CA PHE A 10 0.83 -18.59 -6.72
C PHE A 10 0.91 -19.88 -7.52
N LYS A 11 0.08 -20.87 -7.16
CA LYS A 11 0.13 -22.22 -7.75
C LYS A 11 -0.74 -22.29 -9.01
N TRP A 12 -0.16 -21.94 -10.16
CA TRP A 12 -0.78 -22.09 -11.48
C TRP A 12 0.25 -22.58 -12.50
N PHE A 13 -0.04 -23.72 -13.14
CA PHE A 13 0.81 -24.28 -14.20
C PHE A 13 1.10 -23.27 -15.32
N GLY A 14 2.38 -23.14 -15.69
CA GLY A 14 2.83 -22.29 -16.81
C GLY A 14 3.08 -20.82 -16.47
N ILE A 15 2.56 -20.30 -15.34
CA ILE A 15 2.74 -18.88 -14.98
C ILE A 15 3.16 -18.63 -13.52
N GLN A 16 3.30 -19.68 -12.70
CA GLN A 16 3.68 -19.59 -11.28
C GLN A 16 4.86 -18.64 -11.03
N THR A 17 6.04 -18.97 -11.56
CA THR A 17 7.27 -18.21 -11.30
C THR A 17 7.16 -16.75 -11.75
N ARG A 18 6.52 -16.50 -12.89
CA ARG A 18 6.34 -15.15 -13.42
C ARG A 18 5.50 -14.31 -12.47
N VAL A 19 4.37 -14.82 -12.01
CA VAL A 19 3.46 -14.08 -11.12
C VAL A 19 4.08 -13.91 -9.73
N GLU A 20 4.75 -14.92 -9.18
CA GLU A 20 5.44 -14.80 -7.89
C GLU A 20 6.54 -13.72 -7.95
N ASN A 21 7.29 -13.64 -9.05
CA ASN A 21 8.29 -12.59 -9.25
C ASN A 21 7.65 -11.20 -9.37
N ILE A 22 6.56 -11.05 -10.13
CA ILE A 22 5.82 -9.78 -10.22
C ILE A 22 5.39 -9.33 -8.83
N ILE A 23 4.78 -10.21 -8.02
CA ILE A 23 4.36 -9.86 -6.65
C ILE A 23 5.56 -9.35 -5.84
N MET A 24 6.70 -10.05 -5.88
CA MET A 24 7.89 -9.62 -5.12
C MET A 24 8.42 -8.25 -5.57
N THR A 25 8.50 -8.00 -6.87
CA THR A 25 8.94 -6.69 -7.40
C THR A 25 7.98 -5.57 -7.01
N GLN A 26 6.67 -5.84 -7.07
CA GLN A 26 5.64 -4.87 -6.71
C GLN A 26 5.66 -4.56 -5.21
N GLU A 27 5.85 -5.56 -4.35
CA GLU A 27 6.01 -5.37 -2.90
C GLU A 27 7.26 -4.55 -2.56
N GLU A 28 8.39 -4.80 -3.21
CA GLU A 28 9.60 -3.98 -3.01
C GLU A 28 9.33 -2.52 -3.39
N ARG A 29 8.71 -2.29 -4.56
CA ARG A 29 8.38 -0.95 -5.03
C ARG A 29 7.39 -0.24 -4.10
N LEU A 30 6.37 -0.95 -3.63
CA LEU A 30 5.40 -0.46 -2.65
C LEU A 30 6.12 -0.02 -1.37
N PHE A 31 6.94 -0.89 -0.76
CA PHE A 31 7.65 -0.54 0.47
C PHE A 31 8.61 0.61 0.28
N ARG A 32 9.34 0.67 -0.84
CA ARG A 32 10.27 1.78 -1.12
C ARG A 32 9.53 3.12 -1.19
N ASN A 33 8.41 3.18 -1.91
CA ASN A 33 7.63 4.40 -2.05
C ASN A 33 6.91 4.77 -0.74
N PHE A 34 6.33 3.78 -0.07
CA PHE A 34 5.63 3.97 1.20
C PHE A 34 6.55 4.58 2.26
N HIS A 35 7.77 4.07 2.47
CA HIS A 35 8.65 4.64 3.50
C HIS A 35 9.19 6.03 3.12
N ARG A 36 9.36 6.31 1.81
CA ARG A 36 9.68 7.67 1.34
C ARG A 36 8.55 8.63 1.71
N GLN A 37 7.30 8.27 1.40
CA GLN A 37 6.13 9.09 1.72
C GLN A 37 5.95 9.23 3.24
N LEU A 38 6.06 8.14 3.99
CA LEU A 38 5.97 8.14 5.45
C LEU A 38 6.97 9.12 6.07
N PHE A 39 8.22 9.10 5.61
CA PHE A 39 9.23 10.05 6.07
C PHE A 39 8.91 11.49 5.67
N CYS A 40 8.58 11.73 4.39
CA CYS A 40 8.21 13.07 3.91
C CYS A 40 6.92 13.62 4.53
N TRP A 41 6.09 12.79 5.15
CA TRP A 41 4.88 13.18 5.87
C TRP A 41 5.07 13.26 7.38
N MET A 42 6.31 13.26 7.88
CA MET A 42 6.60 13.33 9.32
C MET A 42 5.86 14.47 10.02
N ASP A 43 5.86 15.67 9.42
CA ASP A 43 5.17 16.85 9.98
C ASP A 43 3.64 16.69 10.08
N LYS A 44 3.06 15.73 9.35
CA LYS A 44 1.61 15.48 9.34
C LYS A 44 1.17 14.49 10.40
N TRP A 45 2.04 13.55 10.78
CA TRP A 45 1.68 12.49 11.75
C TRP A 45 2.43 12.59 13.07
N TYR A 46 3.54 13.33 13.12
CA TYR A 46 4.27 13.55 14.36
C TYR A 46 3.42 14.36 15.33
N GLY A 47 3.20 13.81 16.54
CA GLY A 47 2.36 14.42 17.57
C GLY A 47 0.90 13.95 17.58
N LEU A 48 0.47 13.14 16.60
CA LEU A 48 -0.86 12.51 16.66
C LEU A 48 -0.91 11.48 17.79
N THR A 49 -2.01 11.48 18.52
CA THR A 49 -2.33 10.42 19.48
C THR A 49 -2.99 9.24 18.77
N MET A 50 -3.02 8.08 19.43
CA MET A 50 -3.77 6.95 18.90
C MET A 50 -5.27 7.24 18.71
N GLN A 51 -5.84 8.14 19.52
CA GLN A 51 -7.24 8.55 19.37
C GLN A 51 -7.44 9.34 18.08
N ASP A 52 -6.52 10.25 17.74
CA ASP A 52 -6.56 11.00 16.49
C ASP A 52 -6.46 10.06 15.28
N ILE A 53 -5.61 9.05 15.37
CA ILE A 53 -5.50 8.01 14.34
C ILE A 53 -6.82 7.28 14.14
N ARG A 54 -7.55 6.91 15.21
CA ARG A 54 -8.87 6.24 15.08
C ARG A 54 -9.90 7.14 14.40
N VAL A 55 -9.88 8.44 14.65
CA VAL A 55 -10.76 9.41 13.97
C VAL A 55 -10.42 9.49 12.49
N ILE A 56 -9.13 9.56 12.15
CA ILE A 56 -8.66 9.57 10.75
C ILE A 56 -9.06 8.26 10.05
N GLU A 57 -8.89 7.09 10.68
CA GLU A 57 -9.30 5.80 10.13
C GLU A 57 -10.80 5.77 9.80
N ALA A 58 -11.65 6.25 10.70
CA ALA A 58 -13.10 6.30 10.49
C ALA A 58 -13.49 7.20 9.31
N ALA A 59 -12.93 8.41 9.24
CA ALA A 59 -13.16 9.33 8.12
C ALA A 59 -12.63 8.75 6.79
N THR A 60 -11.47 8.11 6.82
CA THR A 60 -10.84 7.51 5.64
C THR A 60 -11.67 6.35 5.08
N ILE A 61 -12.36 5.57 5.92
CA ILE A 61 -13.25 4.50 5.45
C ILE A 61 -14.37 5.08 4.58
N GLU A 62 -15.05 6.12 5.05
CA GLU A 62 -16.15 6.76 4.32
C GLU A 62 -15.66 7.40 3.01
N GLU A 63 -14.50 8.08 3.05
CA GLU A 63 -13.88 8.68 1.87
C GLU A 63 -13.52 7.62 0.83
N LEU A 64 -12.85 6.53 1.24
CA LEU A 64 -12.46 5.45 0.33
C LEU A 64 -13.67 4.75 -0.29
N ASP A 65 -14.76 4.57 0.46
CA ASP A 65 -15.98 3.96 -0.07
C ASP A 65 -16.67 4.85 -1.11
N LYS A 66 -16.66 6.17 -0.90
CA LYS A 66 -17.16 7.13 -1.89
C LYS A 66 -16.28 7.13 -3.15
N GLU A 67 -14.97 7.26 -2.97
CA GLU A 67 -13.98 7.27 -4.06
C GLU A 67 -14.03 5.98 -4.90
N ARG A 68 -14.30 4.83 -4.27
CA ARG A 68 -14.46 3.56 -4.98
C ARG A 68 -15.71 3.51 -5.87
N LYS A 69 -16.79 4.19 -5.47
CA LYS A 69 -18.07 4.20 -6.21
C LYS A 69 -18.10 5.28 -7.30
N GLU A 70 -17.57 6.45 -7.00
CA GLU A 70 -17.76 7.67 -7.79
C GLU A 70 -16.45 8.22 -8.38
N GLY A 71 -15.31 7.84 -7.81
CA GLY A 71 -14.00 8.38 -8.15
C GLY A 71 -13.46 7.86 -9.49
N GLN A 72 -12.52 8.62 -10.06
CA GLN A 72 -11.79 8.21 -11.24
C GLN A 72 -10.62 7.28 -10.86
N LYS A 73 -10.26 6.35 -11.76
CA LYS A 73 -9.09 5.49 -11.57
C LYS A 73 -7.84 6.35 -11.42
N ARG A 74 -7.10 6.13 -10.33
CA ARG A 74 -5.89 6.88 -9.99
C ARG A 74 -4.88 6.01 -9.24
N GLY A 75 -3.66 6.53 -9.11
CA GLY A 75 -2.60 5.90 -8.34
C GLY A 75 -1.68 5.05 -9.18
N PHE A 76 -1.16 3.99 -8.57
CA PHE A 76 -0.13 3.15 -9.15
C PHE A 76 -0.65 2.35 -10.35
N VAL A 77 0.06 2.42 -11.48
CA VAL A 77 -0.19 1.59 -12.67
C VAL A 77 0.90 0.51 -12.73
N GLY A 78 0.50 -0.75 -12.86
CA GLY A 78 1.43 -1.86 -13.08
C GLY A 78 2.18 -1.67 -14.39
N GLU A 79 3.49 -1.91 -14.37
CA GLU A 79 4.27 -2.09 -15.60
C GLU A 79 3.96 -3.49 -16.18
N GLU A 80 3.91 -3.60 -17.51
CA GLU A 80 3.58 -4.84 -18.26
C GLU A 80 4.59 -5.99 -18.06
#